data_AF-A0A963PQE6-F1
#
_entry.id   AF-A0A963PQE6-F1
#
_cell.length_a   1.000
_cell.length_b   1.000
_cell.length_c   1.000
_cell.angle_alpha   90.00
_cell.angle_beta   90.00
_cell.angle_gamma   90.00
#
_symmetry.space_group_name_H-M   'P 1'
#
loop_
_entity.id
_entity.type
_entity.pdbx_description
1 polymer ?
#
loop_
_entity_poly.entity_id
_entity_poly.type
_entity_poly.pdbx_seq_one_letter_code
_entity_poly.pdbx_strand_id
1 'polypeptide(L)'
;MAEGLGVVSEVDVQATLKAKLGIDGPAQKMLGICSPRLAHAMLEAEPDIGAMLPCGGFAREIEGGRTRVALQDPMVVAQQTGSRVVRAACEEAYLSLRRVVDRLILLAD
;
A
#
# COMPACT_ATOMS: atom_id res chain seq x y z
N MET A 1 -5.43 6.93 -13.26
CA MET A 1 -5.23 7.02 -11.80
C MET A 1 -4.58 8.36 -11.51
N ALA A 2 -5.16 9.18 -10.63
CA ALA A 2 -4.80 10.60 -10.49
C ALA A 2 -3.38 10.87 -9.96
N GLU A 3 -2.75 9.87 -9.32
CA GLU A 3 -1.40 9.97 -8.74
C GLU A 3 -0.43 8.89 -9.24
N GLY A 4 -0.77 8.19 -10.32
CA GLY A 4 0.08 7.11 -10.88
C GLY A 4 0.19 5.85 -9.98
N LEU A 5 -0.52 5.82 -8.85
CA LEU A 5 -0.66 4.70 -7.93
C LEU A 5 -2.05 4.06 -8.07
N GLY A 6 -2.12 2.75 -7.89
CA GLY A 6 -3.36 1.98 -7.92
C GLY A 6 -3.35 0.78 -6.98
N VAL A 7 -4.54 0.26 -6.66
CA VAL A 7 -4.71 -1.02 -5.96
C VAL A 7 -4.54 -2.13 -6.98
N VAL A 8 -3.52 -2.97 -6.80
CA VAL A 8 -3.18 -4.11 -7.68
C VAL A 8 -3.54 -5.46 -7.07
N SER A 9 -3.79 -5.51 -5.77
CA SER A 9 -4.28 -6.69 -5.07
C SER A 9 -5.09 -6.30 -3.84
N GLU A 10 -6.00 -7.18 -3.43
CA GLU A 10 -6.82 -7.03 -2.23
C GLU A 10 -6.99 -8.40 -1.56
N VAL A 11 -6.93 -8.41 -0.23
CA VAL A 11 -7.26 -9.57 0.59
C VAL A 11 -8.32 -9.17 1.60
N ASP A 12 -9.47 -9.84 1.55
CA ASP A 12 -10.51 -9.71 2.57
C ASP A 12 -10.11 -10.48 3.82
N VAL A 13 -9.60 -9.74 4.81
CA VAL A 13 -9.10 -10.30 6.06
C VAL A 13 -10.25 -10.77 6.93
N GLN A 14 -11.39 -10.08 6.94
CA GLN A 14 -12.57 -10.48 7.71
C GLN A 14 -13.08 -11.85 7.24
N ALA A 15 -13.31 -11.98 5.93
CA ALA A 15 -13.79 -13.23 5.35
C ALA A 15 -12.79 -14.37 5.55
N THR A 16 -11.49 -14.09 5.41
CA THR A 16 -10.42 -15.08 5.60
C THR A 16 -10.36 -15.58 7.03
N LEU A 17 -10.38 -14.70 8.04
CA LEU A 17 -10.32 -15.08 9.45
C LEU A 17 -11.56 -15.88 9.87
N LYS A 18 -12.75 -15.50 9.38
CA LYS A 18 -13.98 -16.25 9.61
C LYS A 18 -13.89 -17.66 9.01
N ALA A 19 -13.47 -17.78 7.76
CA ALA A 19 -13.41 -19.06 7.06
C ALA A 19 -12.34 -20.01 7.61
N LYS A 20 -11.19 -19.49 8.06
CA LYS A 20 -10.05 -20.31 8.49
C LYS A 20 -10.02 -20.57 10.00
N LEU A 21 -10.48 -19.62 10.81
CA LEU A 21 -10.33 -19.66 12.26
C LEU A 21 -11.67 -19.53 13.00
N GLY A 22 -12.79 -19.30 12.29
CA GLY A 22 -14.10 -19.07 12.92
C GLY A 22 -14.18 -17.75 13.69
N ILE A 23 -13.26 -16.81 13.44
CA ILE A 23 -13.21 -15.53 14.13
C ILE A 23 -14.06 -14.51 13.37
N ASP A 24 -15.12 -14.02 14.00
CA ASP A 24 -15.88 -12.88 13.51
C ASP A 24 -15.20 -11.55 13.89
N GLY A 25 -15.46 -10.50 13.12
CA GLY A 25 -14.85 -9.19 13.35
C GLY A 25 -15.37 -8.12 12.39
N PRO A 26 -14.88 -6.88 12.51
CA PRO A 26 -15.25 -5.78 11.62
C PRO A 26 -14.71 -6.00 10.21
N ALA A 27 -15.28 -5.30 9.22
CA ALA A 27 -14.78 -5.28 7.85
C ALA A 27 -13.32 -4.76 7.82
N GLN A 28 -12.42 -5.52 7.20
CA GLN A 28 -11.01 -5.20 7.13
C GLN A 28 -10.34 -5.87 5.93
N LYS A 29 -9.46 -5.12 5.26
CA LYS A 29 -8.81 -5.50 4.00
C LYS A 29 -7.33 -5.14 4.01
N MET A 30 -6.49 -6.05 3.54
CA MET A 30 -5.12 -5.72 3.12
C MET A 30 -5.14 -5.35 1.64
N LEU A 31 -4.39 -4.32 1.27
CA LEU A 31 -4.32 -3.76 -0.06
C LEU A 31 -2.88 -3.79 -0.56
N GLY A 32 -2.66 -4.15 -1.81
CA GLY A 32 -1.41 -3.91 -2.51
C GLY A 32 -1.51 -2.65 -3.35
N ILE A 33 -0.70 -1.64 -3.05
CA ILE A 33 -0.70 -0.34 -3.74
C ILE A 33 0.60 -0.19 -4.52
N CYS A 34 0.50 0.10 -5.81
CA CYS A 34 1.66 0.13 -6.67
C CYS A 34 1.51 1.08 -7.85
N SER A 35 2.65 1.50 -8.40
CA SER A 35 2.75 2.07 -9.74
C SER A 35 3.46 1.06 -10.64
N PRO A 36 2.83 0.55 -11.72
CA PRO A 36 3.48 -0.39 -12.63
C PRO A 36 4.80 0.15 -13.21
N ARG A 37 4.86 1.46 -13.49
CA ARG A 37 6.08 2.12 -14.01
C ARG A 37 7.22 2.09 -13.00
N LEU A 38 6.95 2.42 -11.74
CA LEU A 38 7.97 2.42 -10.69
C LEU A 38 8.39 0.98 -10.35
N ALA A 39 7.43 0.07 -10.23
CA ALA A 39 7.71 -1.34 -9.97
C ALA A 39 8.60 -1.95 -11.06
N HIS A 40 8.30 -1.67 -12.34
CA HIS A 40 9.16 -2.13 -13.43
C HIS A 40 10.59 -1.58 -13.32
N ALA A 41 10.76 -0.27 -13.06
CA ALA A 41 12.10 0.31 -12.88
C ALA A 41 12.86 -0.29 -11.68
N MET A 42 12.16 -0.60 -10.60
CA MET A 42 12.75 -1.24 -9.41
C MET A 42 13.17 -2.68 -9.71
N LEU A 43 12.32 -3.47 -10.37
CA LEU A 43 12.58 -4.86 -10.73
C LEU A 43 13.72 -4.99 -11.76
N GLU A 44 13.83 -4.06 -12.71
CA GLU A 44 14.96 -4.01 -13.65
C GLU A 44 16.28 -3.70 -12.95
N ALA A 45 16.26 -2.82 -11.94
CA ALA A 45 17.45 -2.46 -11.19
C ALA A 45 17.86 -3.53 -10.17
N GLU A 46 16.89 -4.20 -9.56
CA GLU A 46 17.10 -5.20 -8.52
C GLU A 46 15.91 -6.19 -8.49
N PRO A 47 16.01 -7.33 -9.18
CA PRO A 47 14.87 -8.25 -9.33
C PRO A 47 14.25 -8.74 -8.02
N ASP A 48 15.09 -9.05 -7.02
CA ASP A 48 14.65 -9.59 -5.73
C ASP A 48 13.91 -8.55 -4.87
N ILE A 49 13.98 -7.26 -5.21
CA ILE A 49 13.16 -6.23 -4.53
C ILE A 49 11.66 -6.49 -4.69
N GLY A 50 11.27 -7.32 -5.68
CA GLY A 50 9.90 -7.76 -5.88
C GLY A 50 9.27 -8.41 -4.64
N ALA A 51 10.06 -9.01 -3.73
CA ALA A 51 9.56 -9.56 -2.47
C ALA A 51 9.00 -8.47 -1.52
N MET A 52 9.39 -7.22 -1.72
CA MET A 52 8.92 -6.05 -0.95
C MET A 52 7.80 -5.28 -1.65
N LEU A 53 7.37 -5.74 -2.84
CA LEU A 53 6.32 -5.13 -3.65
C LEU A 53 5.04 -5.98 -3.63
N PRO A 54 3.85 -5.36 -3.76
CA PRO A 54 3.59 -3.92 -3.79
C PRO A 54 3.71 -3.26 -2.41
N CYS A 55 3.61 -1.92 -2.33
CA CYS A 55 3.52 -1.25 -1.03
C CYS A 55 2.22 -1.66 -0.32
N GLY A 56 2.32 -2.05 0.95
CA GLY A 56 1.15 -2.46 1.73
C GLY A 56 0.20 -1.31 2.03
N GLY A 57 -1.09 -1.62 2.09
CA GLY A 57 -2.14 -0.78 2.63
C GLY A 57 -3.09 -1.61 3.48
N PHE A 58 -3.77 -0.97 4.42
CA PHE A 58 -4.76 -1.62 5.27
C PHE A 58 -5.94 -0.69 5.50
N ALA A 59 -7.14 -1.18 5.25
CA ALA A 59 -8.37 -0.46 5.52
C ALA A 59 -9.22 -1.28 6.48
N ARG A 60 -9.70 -0.67 7.56
CA ARG A 60 -10.63 -1.32 8.48
C ARG A 60 -11.72 -0.37 8.96
N GLU A 61 -12.88 -0.93 9.21
CA GLU A 61 -13.94 -0.22 9.91
C GLU A 61 -13.51 0.07 11.36
N ILE A 62 -13.88 1.26 11.83
CA ILE A 62 -13.76 1.75 13.20
C ILE A 62 -15.11 2.35 13.63
N GLU A 63 -15.23 2.71 14.90
CA GLU A 63 -16.47 3.26 15.46
C GLU A 63 -16.99 4.50 14.71
N GLY A 64 -18.32 4.60 14.66
CA GLY A 64 -19.04 5.70 14.00
C GLY A 64 -19.15 5.56 12.48
N GLY A 65 -19.09 4.33 11.95
CA GLY A 65 -19.17 4.07 10.50
C GLY A 65 -17.98 4.60 9.71
N ARG A 66 -16.86 4.91 10.39
CA ARG A 66 -15.65 5.46 9.78
C ARG A 66 -14.71 4.33 9.40
N THR A 67 -13.85 4.59 8.41
CA THR A 67 -12.80 3.67 8.00
C THR A 67 -11.44 4.26 8.33
N ARG A 68 -10.62 3.50 9.05
CA ARG A 68 -9.20 3.82 9.23
C ARG A 68 -8.41 3.21 8.08
N VAL A 69 -7.66 4.06 7.38
CA VAL A 69 -6.72 3.65 6.33
C VAL A 69 -5.30 3.84 6.84
N ALA A 70 -4.48 2.81 6.70
CA ALA A 70 -3.05 2.83 6.94
C ALA A 70 -2.33 2.48 5.63
N LEU A 71 -1.27 3.21 5.31
CA LEU A 71 -0.50 3.04 4.08
C LEU A 71 0.97 2.87 4.48
N GLN A 72 1.65 1.88 3.88
CA GLN A 72 3.08 1.66 4.07
C GLN A 72 3.86 2.83 3.48
N ASP A 73 4.83 3.34 4.24
CA ASP A 73 5.80 4.31 3.74
C ASP A 73 6.72 3.62 2.70
N PRO A 74 6.74 4.07 1.42
CA PRO A 74 7.61 3.49 0.40
C PRO A 74 9.10 3.54 0.76
N MET A 75 9.52 4.45 1.64
CA MET A 75 10.92 4.56 2.09
C MET A 75 11.37 3.37 2.93
N VAL A 76 10.46 2.59 3.51
CA VAL A 76 10.82 1.32 4.20
C VAL A 76 11.44 0.33 3.22
N VAL A 77 10.95 0.29 1.98
CA VAL A 77 11.51 -0.55 0.90
C VAL A 77 12.91 -0.06 0.52
N ALA A 78 13.09 1.27 0.39
CA ALA A 78 14.39 1.87 0.07
C ALA A 78 15.47 1.60 1.13
N GLN A 79 15.10 1.35 2.38
CA GLN A 79 16.04 1.01 3.46
C GLN A 79 16.61 -0.42 3.34
N GLN A 80 15.99 -1.29 2.55
CA GLN A 80 16.41 -2.69 2.41
C GLN A 80 17.49 -2.90 1.34
N THR A 81 17.86 -1.85 0.60
CA THR A 81 18.80 -1.94 -0.51
C THR A 81 19.74 -0.73 -0.61
N GLY A 82 20.90 -0.94 -1.24
CA GLY A 82 21.81 0.14 -1.67
C GLY A 82 21.50 0.71 -3.07
N SER A 83 20.50 0.18 -3.79
CA SER A 83 20.17 0.61 -5.15
C SER A 83 19.63 2.03 -5.20
N ARG A 84 20.35 2.92 -5.87
CA ARG A 84 19.94 4.32 -6.07
C ARG A 84 18.67 4.44 -6.92
N VAL A 85 18.47 3.51 -7.85
CA VAL A 85 17.27 3.48 -8.71
C VAL A 85 16.05 3.12 -7.87
N VAL A 86 16.15 2.08 -7.04
CA VAL A 86 15.08 1.68 -6.12
C VAL A 86 14.75 2.84 -5.16
N ARG A 87 15.77 3.47 -4.58
CA ARG A 87 15.58 4.62 -3.70
C ARG A 87 14.85 5.78 -4.37
N ALA A 88 15.26 6.17 -5.58
CA ALA A 88 14.61 7.26 -6.31
C ALA A 88 13.15 6.93 -6.66
N ALA A 89 12.86 5.68 -7.02
CA ALA A 89 11.49 5.22 -7.26
C ALA A 89 10.63 5.27 -5.99
N CYS A 90 11.18 4.88 -4.83
CA CYS A 90 10.50 5.00 -3.54
C CYS A 90 10.24 6.46 -3.13
N GLU A 91 11.19 7.37 -3.37
CA GLU A 91 11.02 8.80 -3.11
C GLU A 91 9.88 9.39 -3.98
N GLU A 92 9.79 9.00 -5.25
CA GLU A 92 8.66 9.40 -6.11
C GLU A 92 7.33 8.81 -5.61
N ALA A 93 7.31 7.51 -5.26
CA ALA A 93 6.14 6.85 -4.71
C ALA A 93 5.66 7.52 -3.41
N TYR A 94 6.60 7.94 -2.54
CA TYR A 94 6.29 8.65 -1.30
C TYR A 94 5.55 9.97 -1.57
N LEU A 95 6.04 10.79 -2.50
CA LEU A 95 5.40 12.05 -2.85
C LEU A 95 3.99 11.84 -3.42
N SER A 96 3.81 10.84 -4.27
CA SER A 96 2.50 10.46 -4.82
C SER A 96 1.56 9.95 -3.73
N LEU A 97 2.04 9.10 -2.82
CA LEU A 97 1.26 8.60 -1.70
C LEU A 97 0.85 9.73 -0.76
N ARG A 98 1.73 10.72 -0.53
CA ARG A 98 1.41 11.86 0.32
C ARG A 98 0.24 12.67 -0.24
N ARG A 99 0.21 12.92 -1.54
CA ARG A 99 -0.92 13.61 -2.19
C ARG A 99 -2.21 12.79 -2.12
N VAL A 100 -2.14 11.46 -2.12
CA VAL A 100 -3.32 10.61 -1.85
C VAL A 100 -3.81 10.79 -0.42
N VAL A 101 -2.90 10.77 0.56
CA VAL A 101 -3.24 10.98 1.99
C VAL A 101 -3.89 12.33 2.20
N ASP A 102 -3.31 13.40 1.66
CA ASP A 102 -3.85 14.75 1.81
C ASP A 102 -5.28 14.84 1.25
N ARG A 103 -5.57 14.19 0.11
CA ARG A 103 -6.94 14.10 -0.43
C ARG A 103 -7.88 13.28 0.44
N LEU A 104 -7.42 12.15 1.00
CA LEU A 104 -8.24 11.31 1.89
C LEU A 104 -8.61 12.05 3.17
N ILE A 105 -7.72 12.88 3.70
CA ILE A 105 -7.99 13.73 4.86
C ILE A 105 -9.08 14.75 4.52
N LEU A 106 -9.00 15.42 3.37
CA LEU A 106 -10.02 16.37 2.92
C LEU A 106 -11.41 15.75 2.68
N LEU A 107 -11.49 14.44 2.47
CA LEU A 107 -12.75 13.70 2.33
C LEU A 107 -13.29 13.17 3.67
N ALA A 108 -12.49 13.24 4.73
CA ALA A 108 -12.86 12.77 6.06
C ALA A 108 -13.46 13.88 6.95
N ASP A 109 -13.37 15.14 6.50
CA ASP A 109 -14.03 16.33 7.07
C ASP A 109 -15.42 16.56 6.45
#